data_AF-F3ZU62-F1
#
_entry.id   AF-F3ZU62-F1
#
_cell.length_a   1.000
_cell.length_b   1.000
_cell.length_c   1.000
_cell.angle_alpha   90.00
_cell.angle_beta   90.00
_cell.angle_gamma   90.00
#
_symmetry.space_group_name_H-M   'P 1'
#
loop_
_entity.id
_entity.type
_entity.pdbx_description
1 polymer ?
#
loop_
_entity_poly.entity_id
_entity_poly.type
_entity_poly.pdbx_seq_one_letter_code
_entity_poly.pdbx_strand_id
1 'polypeptide(L)'
;MANRIKRKPPIEELKKYNAYRESDTAFQAHARLLQSKWRTWKGYAMGKFKGEDIGNRIDTSLGEKGVNFLTTNISKVVDKALQLGSKDHAMIMMDRLRSNLLSSQPLCFNLFGEMSFNSDLATQFFQEIFPEEVAEVSSVVYEYSTRRGKPDYSAFDVYVEYTSLTGHDKFFGIEVKYSENMREESKEKALRTLNKHRAEYTQLTKKSGYFKSGVIDEISLPPYSQLWRDHMLCYNMSTDEKLNREGNFIVLYPFNNGSCDRVVRNYQNKYLINNNSEESHFIVCDLNDFILTLDSLVNSKWTKELIDRYIVVEIDNQQE
;
A
#
# COMPACT_ATOMS: atom_id res chain seq x y z
N MET A 1 -11.50 -15.73 9.45
CA MET A 1 -11.88 -14.32 9.24
C MET A 1 -11.06 -13.49 10.21
N ALA A 2 -10.28 -12.51 9.74
CA ALA A 2 -9.57 -11.61 10.64
C ALA A 2 -10.57 -10.91 11.58
N ASN A 3 -10.22 -10.77 12.86
CA ASN A 3 -11.05 -10.07 13.84
C ASN A 3 -11.11 -8.59 13.47
N ARG A 4 -12.19 -8.18 12.80
CA ARG A 4 -12.43 -6.79 12.41
C ARG A 4 -12.45 -5.90 13.65
N ILE A 5 -11.82 -4.72 13.53
CA ILE A 5 -11.93 -3.66 14.54
C ILE A 5 -13.35 -3.07 14.45
N LYS A 6 -14.12 -3.24 15.50
CA LYS A 6 -15.54 -2.86 15.62
C LYS A 6 -15.71 -1.56 16.38
N ARG A 7 -14.88 -1.29 17.39
CA ARG A 7 -15.04 -0.14 18.28
C ARG A 7 -13.94 0.89 18.03
N LYS A 8 -14.22 2.16 18.33
CA LYS A 8 -13.17 3.19 18.43
C LYS A 8 -12.50 3.09 19.80
N PRO A 9 -11.22 3.52 19.94
CA PRO A 9 -10.64 3.72 21.25
C PRO A 9 -11.45 4.75 22.06
N PRO A 10 -11.32 4.78 23.40
CA PRO A 10 -11.93 5.80 24.23
C PRO A 10 -11.56 7.20 23.75
N ILE A 11 -12.55 8.11 23.70
CA ILE A 11 -12.36 9.48 23.22
C ILE A 11 -11.28 10.21 24.02
N GLU A 12 -11.23 9.99 25.34
CA GLU A 12 -10.24 10.64 26.21
C GLU A 12 -8.82 10.18 25.90
N GLU A 13 -8.62 8.90 25.58
CA GLU A 13 -7.33 8.38 25.13
C GLU A 13 -6.96 8.98 23.75
N LEU A 14 -7.91 9.09 22.83
CA LEU A 14 -7.68 9.74 21.53
C LEU A 14 -7.28 11.22 21.70
N LYS A 15 -7.96 11.98 22.57
CA LYS A 15 -7.65 13.38 22.85
C LYS A 15 -6.27 13.54 23.48
N LYS A 16 -5.92 12.68 24.45
CA LYS A 16 -4.60 12.67 25.12
C LYS A 16 -3.42 12.63 24.14
N TYR A 17 -3.58 11.94 23.01
CA TYR A 17 -2.53 11.82 21.99
C TYR A 17 -2.79 12.67 20.72
N ASN A 18 -3.72 13.63 20.75
CA ASN A 18 -4.10 14.44 19.58
C ASN A 18 -4.51 13.58 18.36
N ALA A 19 -5.16 12.46 18.62
CA ALA A 19 -5.60 11.45 17.64
C ALA A 19 -7.12 11.43 17.44
N TYR A 20 -7.89 12.32 18.07
CA TYR A 20 -9.35 12.33 17.89
C TYR A 20 -9.74 12.93 16.53
N ARG A 21 -10.46 12.15 15.72
CA ARG A 21 -11.17 12.61 14.52
C ARG A 21 -12.55 11.95 14.47
N GLU A 22 -13.59 12.76 14.39
CA GLU A 22 -14.97 12.27 14.38
C GLU A 22 -15.25 11.35 13.18
N SER A 23 -14.74 11.72 12.00
CA SER A 23 -14.94 11.01 10.74
C SER A 23 -14.16 9.70 10.59
N ASP A 24 -13.21 9.41 11.49
CA ASP A 24 -12.42 8.18 11.40
C ASP A 24 -13.34 6.95 11.56
N THR A 25 -13.07 5.89 10.81
CA THR A 25 -13.58 4.55 11.11
C THR A 25 -12.95 3.99 12.39
N ALA A 26 -13.49 2.87 12.91
CA ALA A 26 -12.94 2.17 14.07
C ALA A 26 -11.45 1.80 13.88
N PHE A 27 -11.09 1.28 12.71
CA PHE A 27 -9.71 0.97 12.34
C PHE A 27 -8.84 2.22 12.26
N GLN A 28 -9.31 3.28 11.57
CA GLN A 28 -8.56 4.53 11.43
C GLN A 28 -8.25 5.19 12.77
N ALA A 29 -9.21 5.18 13.71
CA ALA A 29 -9.00 5.75 15.04
C ALA A 29 -7.91 4.99 15.81
N HIS A 30 -7.90 3.66 15.74
CA HIS A 30 -6.85 2.83 16.35
C HIS A 30 -5.49 3.06 15.67
N ALA A 31 -5.45 3.02 14.33
CA ALA A 31 -4.22 3.26 13.58
C ALA A 31 -3.64 4.66 13.87
N ARG A 32 -4.48 5.70 13.94
CA ARG A 32 -4.05 7.06 14.28
C ARG A 32 -3.52 7.15 15.71
N LEU A 33 -4.19 6.52 16.66
CA LEU A 33 -3.74 6.45 18.04
C LEU A 33 -2.38 5.76 18.14
N LEU A 34 -2.19 4.65 17.43
CA LEU A 34 -0.93 3.90 17.37
C LEU A 34 0.22 4.77 16.87
N GLN A 35 0.05 5.45 15.73
CA GLN A 35 1.07 6.37 15.20
C GLN A 35 1.38 7.53 16.16
N SER A 36 0.35 8.03 16.85
CA SER A 36 0.50 9.15 17.80
C SER A 36 1.24 8.72 19.07
N LYS A 37 0.97 7.51 19.58
CA LYS A 37 1.71 6.91 20.69
C LYS A 37 3.16 6.66 20.33
N TRP A 38 3.43 6.11 19.14
CA TRP A 38 4.78 5.89 18.64
C TRP A 38 5.57 7.21 18.56
N ARG A 39 5.00 8.26 17.97
CA ARG A 39 5.64 9.60 17.93
C ARG A 39 6.02 10.09 19.33
N THR A 40 5.10 9.99 20.29
CA THR A 40 5.33 10.39 21.68
C THR A 40 6.44 9.56 22.33
N TRP A 41 6.44 8.24 22.13
CA TRP A 41 7.49 7.35 22.64
C TRP A 41 8.88 7.69 22.09
N LYS A 42 8.99 8.07 20.82
CA LYS A 42 10.24 8.54 20.23
C LYS A 42 10.68 9.94 20.70
N GLY A 43 9.82 10.66 21.41
CA GLY A 43 10.07 12.05 21.82
C GLY A 43 10.03 13.05 20.66
N TYR A 44 9.35 12.72 19.55
CA TYR A 44 9.31 13.59 18.38
C TYR A 44 8.24 14.67 18.53
N ALA A 45 8.58 15.91 18.23
CA ALA A 45 7.63 17.03 18.22
C ALA A 45 6.49 16.77 17.22
N MET A 46 5.29 17.26 17.57
CA MET A 46 4.09 17.10 16.78
C MET A 46 4.11 18.01 15.55
N GLY A 47 3.68 17.47 14.42
CA GLY A 47 3.48 18.22 13.19
C GLY A 47 2.08 18.79 13.05
N LYS A 48 1.89 19.60 12.01
CA LYS A 48 0.61 20.26 11.71
C LYS A 48 -0.04 19.68 10.45
N PHE A 49 -1.37 19.72 10.42
CA PHE A 49 -2.17 19.52 9.21
C PHE A 49 -3.21 20.65 9.11
N LYS A 50 -3.18 21.41 8.01
CA LYS A 50 -4.04 22.59 7.81
C LYS A 50 -3.98 23.60 8.98
N GLY A 51 -2.79 23.77 9.58
CA GLY A 51 -2.55 24.70 10.68
C GLY A 51 -2.81 24.14 12.08
N GLU A 52 -3.46 22.97 12.20
CA GLU A 52 -3.73 22.33 13.49
C GLU A 52 -2.70 21.26 13.83
N ASP A 53 -2.31 21.19 15.11
CA ASP A 53 -1.47 20.11 15.63
C ASP A 53 -2.21 18.77 15.55
N ILE A 54 -1.53 17.72 15.08
CA ILE A 54 -2.11 16.39 14.95
C ILE A 54 -1.11 15.29 15.31
N GLY A 55 -1.56 14.35 16.16
CA GLY A 55 -0.68 13.38 16.83
C GLY A 55 0.08 12.43 15.90
N ASN A 56 -0.50 12.09 14.75
CA ASN A 56 0.10 11.19 13.75
C ASN A 56 1.03 11.92 12.76
N ARG A 57 1.41 13.17 13.04
CA ARG A 57 2.40 13.89 12.24
C ARG A 57 3.59 14.29 13.08
N ILE A 58 4.75 14.29 12.44
CA ILE A 58 6.01 14.80 13.00
C ILE A 58 6.22 16.23 12.52
N ASP A 59 6.82 17.06 13.37
CA ASP A 59 7.32 18.38 12.98
C ASP A 59 8.20 18.31 11.72
N THR A 60 8.02 19.25 10.80
CA THR A 60 8.68 19.22 9.49
C THR A 60 10.20 19.20 9.60
N SER A 61 10.79 19.92 10.57
CA SER A 61 12.25 19.95 10.75
C SER A 61 12.84 18.61 11.20
N LEU A 62 12.04 17.80 11.91
CA LEU A 62 12.39 16.43 12.27
C LEU A 62 12.15 15.48 11.10
N GLY A 63 11.02 15.63 10.40
CA GLY A 63 10.71 14.86 9.19
C GLY A 63 11.81 14.97 8.15
N GLU A 64 12.38 16.16 7.95
CA GLU A 64 13.51 16.40 7.05
C GLU A 64 14.76 15.57 7.36
N LYS A 65 14.93 15.15 8.62
CA LYS A 65 16.02 14.26 9.06
C LYS A 65 15.73 12.78 8.82
N GLY A 66 14.59 12.44 8.20
CA GLY A 66 14.23 11.07 7.86
C GLY A 66 13.74 10.23 9.05
N VAL A 67 13.34 10.85 10.16
CA VAL A 67 12.94 10.12 11.39
C VAL A 67 11.67 9.28 11.24
N ASN A 68 10.94 9.44 10.13
CA ASN A 68 9.79 8.61 9.78
C ASN A 68 10.21 7.23 9.25
N PHE A 69 11.49 7.04 8.91
CA PHE A 69 12.01 5.79 8.36
C PHE A 69 12.79 5.03 9.42
N LEU A 70 12.55 3.72 9.49
CA LEU A 70 13.03 2.87 10.58
C LEU A 70 14.53 2.59 10.51
N THR A 71 15.15 2.79 9.34
CA THR A 71 16.59 2.65 9.12
C THR A 71 17.13 3.73 8.20
N THR A 72 18.45 3.92 8.21
CA THR A 72 19.12 4.85 7.29
C THR A 72 19.05 4.41 5.83
N ASN A 73 18.95 3.10 5.56
CA ASN A 73 18.84 2.61 4.18
C ASN A 73 17.46 2.97 3.62
N ILE A 74 16.39 2.78 4.38
CA ILE A 74 15.03 3.17 3.95
C ILE A 74 14.99 4.67 3.61
N SER A 75 15.59 5.53 4.44
CA SER A 75 15.71 6.97 4.12
C SER A 75 16.41 7.23 2.78
N LYS A 76 17.48 6.50 2.46
CA LYS A 76 18.18 6.62 1.17
C LYS A 76 17.30 6.18 -0.02
N VAL A 77 16.49 5.14 0.14
CA VAL A 77 15.52 4.71 -0.89
C VAL A 77 14.54 5.86 -1.17
N VAL A 78 14.00 6.47 -0.12
CA VAL A 78 13.05 7.57 -0.26
C VAL A 78 13.68 8.77 -0.93
N ASP A 79 14.91 9.13 -0.56
CA ASP A 79 15.62 10.24 -1.19
C ASP A 79 15.84 9.99 -2.68
N LYS A 80 16.21 8.76 -3.07
CA LYS A 80 16.32 8.36 -4.48
C LYS A 80 14.97 8.45 -5.20
N ALA A 81 13.89 7.98 -4.59
CA ALA A 81 12.55 8.05 -5.17
C ALA A 81 12.09 9.51 -5.39
N LEU A 82 12.36 10.40 -4.44
CA LEU A 82 12.03 11.83 -4.53
C LEU A 82 12.81 12.55 -5.63
N GLN A 83 14.07 12.17 -5.88
CA GLN A 83 14.89 12.77 -6.94
C GLN A 83 14.40 12.46 -8.35
N LEU A 84 13.66 11.36 -8.53
CA LEU A 84 13.12 10.96 -9.83
C LEU A 84 11.81 11.68 -10.20
N GLY A 85 11.19 12.38 -9.25
CA GLY A 85 9.95 13.15 -9.45
C GLY A 85 10.18 14.56 -10.00
N SER A 86 9.13 15.19 -10.55
CA SER A 86 9.16 16.63 -10.83
C SER A 86 9.22 17.44 -9.53
N LYS A 87 9.82 18.63 -9.55
CA LYS A 87 10.06 19.44 -8.33
C LYS A 87 8.80 19.66 -7.48
N ASP A 88 7.69 20.07 -8.08
CA ASP A 88 6.44 20.34 -7.36
C ASP A 88 5.80 19.07 -6.80
N HIS A 89 5.89 17.96 -7.54
CA HIS A 89 5.40 16.66 -7.09
C HIS A 89 6.25 16.12 -5.94
N ALA A 90 7.57 16.25 -6.06
CA ALA A 90 8.53 15.86 -5.04
C ALA A 90 8.30 16.61 -3.72
N MET A 91 7.98 17.91 -3.74
CA MET A 91 7.70 18.66 -2.50
C MET A 91 6.46 18.16 -1.76
N ILE A 92 5.36 17.90 -2.47
CA ILE A 92 4.12 17.38 -1.87
C ILE A 92 4.33 15.96 -1.35
N MET A 93 5.02 15.12 -2.13
CA MET A 93 5.39 13.77 -1.70
C MET A 93 6.31 13.81 -0.49
N MET A 94 7.27 14.75 -0.43
CA MET A 94 8.24 14.86 0.65
C MET A 94 7.57 15.17 1.99
N ASP A 95 6.64 16.14 2.06
CA ASP A 95 5.90 16.40 3.30
C ASP A 95 5.08 15.18 3.74
N ARG A 96 4.36 14.54 2.79
CA ARG A 96 3.57 13.34 3.10
C ARG A 96 4.46 12.20 3.59
N LEU A 97 5.55 11.91 2.88
CA LEU A 97 6.47 10.79 3.16
C LEU A 97 7.25 11.00 4.43
N ARG A 98 7.68 12.22 4.74
CA ARG A 98 8.57 12.50 5.86
C ARG A 98 7.85 12.87 7.15
N SER A 99 6.63 13.40 7.07
CA SER A 99 5.96 13.96 8.24
C SER A 99 4.64 13.27 8.57
N ASN A 100 3.98 12.56 7.64
CA ASN A 100 2.75 11.83 7.94
C ASN A 100 3.03 10.37 8.33
N LEU A 101 2.79 10.03 9.59
CA LEU A 101 2.99 8.68 10.10
C LEU A 101 1.87 7.71 9.71
N LEU A 102 0.66 8.24 9.51
CA LEU A 102 -0.53 7.49 9.13
C LEU A 102 -0.74 7.60 7.61
N SER A 103 0.07 6.87 6.86
CA SER A 103 0.01 6.82 5.39
C SER A 103 0.57 5.50 4.88
N SER A 104 -0.07 4.88 3.88
CA SER A 104 0.43 3.66 3.26
C SER A 104 1.80 3.83 2.60
N GLN A 105 2.07 5.01 2.01
CA GLN A 105 3.32 5.27 1.30
C GLN A 105 4.59 5.14 2.17
N PRO A 106 4.76 5.84 3.32
CA PRO A 106 5.91 5.61 4.19
C PRO A 106 5.91 4.23 4.83
N LEU A 107 4.74 3.59 5.02
CA LEU A 107 4.66 2.19 5.46
C LEU A 107 5.31 1.27 4.43
N CYS A 108 4.95 1.43 3.16
CA CYS A 108 5.51 0.70 2.03
C CYS A 108 7.05 0.79 2.01
N PHE A 109 7.61 1.99 2.14
CA PHE A 109 9.07 2.14 2.26
C PHE A 109 9.65 1.46 3.50
N ASN A 110 8.98 1.56 4.67
CA ASN A 110 9.44 0.92 5.90
C ASN A 110 9.40 -0.61 5.84
N LEU A 111 8.47 -1.19 5.08
CA LEU A 111 8.31 -2.63 4.93
C LEU A 111 9.32 -3.20 3.92
N PHE A 112 9.47 -2.57 2.76
CA PHE A 112 10.25 -3.13 1.66
C PHE A 112 11.65 -2.52 1.50
N GLY A 113 11.98 -1.42 2.19
CA GLY A 113 13.14 -0.58 1.83
C GLY A 113 14.50 -1.24 2.05
N GLU A 114 14.64 -2.14 3.02
CA GLU A 114 15.87 -2.92 3.17
C GLU A 114 16.01 -3.99 2.07
N MET A 115 14.90 -4.55 1.58
CA MET A 115 14.91 -5.55 0.51
C MET A 115 15.41 -4.96 -0.82
N SER A 116 15.18 -3.67 -1.07
CA SER A 116 15.73 -2.97 -2.25
C SER A 116 17.25 -2.88 -2.29
N PHE A 117 17.94 -3.13 -1.17
CA PHE A 117 19.41 -3.23 -1.12
C PHE A 117 19.92 -4.65 -0.88
N ASN A 118 19.02 -5.60 -0.64
CA ASN A 118 19.36 -6.95 -0.22
C ASN A 118 18.40 -7.95 -0.90
N SER A 119 18.82 -8.43 -2.08
CA SER A 119 18.08 -9.43 -2.86
C SER A 119 17.96 -10.76 -2.13
N ASP A 120 18.90 -11.12 -1.26
CA ASP A 120 18.82 -12.36 -0.46
C ASP A 120 17.69 -12.26 0.57
N LEU A 121 17.58 -11.13 1.27
CA LEU A 121 16.46 -10.87 2.18
C LEU A 121 15.14 -10.82 1.41
N ALA A 122 15.12 -10.15 0.25
CA ALA A 122 13.94 -10.10 -0.61
C ALA A 122 13.50 -11.51 -1.05
N THR A 123 14.46 -12.36 -1.45
CA THR A 123 14.23 -13.74 -1.86
C THR A 123 13.66 -14.56 -0.72
N GLN A 124 14.31 -14.56 0.44
CA GLN A 124 13.82 -15.30 1.62
C GLN A 124 12.42 -14.84 2.03
N PHE A 125 12.17 -13.52 1.99
CA PHE A 125 10.87 -12.96 2.31
C PHE A 125 9.77 -13.45 1.37
N PHE A 126 9.96 -13.33 0.07
CA PHE A 126 8.95 -13.72 -0.91
C PHE A 126 8.83 -15.24 -1.08
N GLN A 127 9.87 -16.02 -0.75
CA GLN A 127 9.76 -17.48 -0.61
C GLN A 127 8.88 -17.87 0.57
N GLU A 128 8.95 -17.17 1.71
CA GLU A 128 8.07 -17.47 2.85
C GLU A 128 6.61 -17.08 2.55
N ILE A 129 6.39 -15.96 1.86
CA ILE A 129 5.03 -15.51 1.50
C ILE A 129 4.43 -16.35 0.35
N PHE A 130 5.24 -16.73 -0.64
CA PHE A 130 4.82 -17.46 -1.83
C PHE A 130 5.73 -18.70 -2.10
N PRO A 131 5.72 -19.71 -1.21
CA PRO A 131 6.68 -20.82 -1.23
C PRO A 131 6.53 -21.74 -2.44
N GLU A 132 5.39 -21.72 -3.11
CA GLU A 132 5.10 -22.53 -4.30
C GLU A 132 5.33 -21.77 -5.62
N GLU A 133 5.75 -20.50 -5.55
CA GLU A 133 5.90 -19.65 -6.73
C GLU A 133 7.31 -19.09 -6.87
N VAL A 134 7.89 -18.50 -5.82
CA VAL A 134 9.11 -17.68 -5.93
C VAL A 134 10.37 -18.52 -5.76
N ALA A 135 11.28 -18.48 -6.74
CA ALA A 135 12.61 -19.07 -6.62
C ALA A 135 13.64 -18.03 -6.16
N GLU A 136 13.71 -16.88 -6.84
CA GLU A 136 14.72 -15.84 -6.58
C GLU A 136 14.14 -14.47 -6.92
N VAL A 137 14.34 -13.49 -6.03
CA VAL A 137 13.97 -12.09 -6.26
C VAL A 137 15.19 -11.32 -6.73
N SER A 138 15.10 -10.70 -7.91
CA SER A 138 16.21 -9.96 -8.51
C SER A 138 16.14 -8.45 -8.27
N SER A 139 14.95 -7.90 -8.00
CA SER A 139 14.75 -6.46 -7.87
C SER A 139 13.52 -6.11 -7.05
N VAL A 140 13.62 -5.07 -6.22
CA VAL A 140 12.50 -4.42 -5.52
C VAL A 140 12.61 -2.91 -5.76
N VAL A 141 11.68 -2.35 -6.51
CA VAL A 141 11.64 -0.92 -6.87
C VAL A 141 10.28 -0.30 -6.56
N TYR A 142 10.21 1.03 -6.52
CA TYR A 142 9.04 1.78 -6.09
C TYR A 142 8.47 2.65 -7.20
N GLU A 143 7.18 2.96 -7.12
CA GLU A 143 6.48 3.91 -8.00
C GLU A 143 6.71 3.58 -9.50
N TYR A 144 6.70 2.28 -9.82
CA TYR A 144 7.19 1.75 -11.09
C TYR A 144 6.08 1.33 -12.05
N SER A 145 6.31 1.63 -13.33
CA SER A 145 5.49 1.17 -14.46
C SER A 145 6.23 1.39 -15.78
N THR A 146 6.39 0.34 -16.60
CA THR A 146 6.90 0.47 -17.98
C THR A 146 5.87 1.10 -18.92
N ARG A 147 4.62 1.21 -18.46
CA ARG A 147 3.46 1.69 -19.22
C ARG A 147 3.00 3.08 -18.76
N ARG A 148 3.84 3.85 -18.07
CA ARG A 148 3.51 5.25 -17.71
C ARG A 148 3.09 6.04 -18.95
N GLY A 149 1.93 6.70 -18.85
CA GLY A 149 1.29 7.44 -19.94
C GLY A 149 0.51 6.57 -20.94
N LYS A 150 0.32 5.28 -20.65
CA LYS A 150 -0.34 4.31 -21.55
C LYS A 150 -1.29 3.39 -20.78
N PRO A 151 -2.54 3.80 -20.48
CA PRO A 151 -3.17 5.05 -20.88
C PRO A 151 -2.90 6.24 -19.94
N ASP A 152 -2.67 5.99 -18.65
CA ASP A 152 -2.43 7.03 -17.67
C ASP A 152 -1.09 6.83 -16.94
N TYR A 153 -0.84 7.63 -15.92
CA TYR A 153 0.42 7.65 -15.16
C TYR A 153 0.38 6.76 -13.92
N SER A 154 -0.51 5.76 -13.87
CA SER A 154 -0.54 4.79 -12.77
C SER A 154 0.76 4.00 -12.70
N ALA A 155 1.14 3.65 -11.48
CA ALA A 155 2.34 2.90 -11.14
C ALA A 155 2.07 2.10 -9.87
N PHE A 156 2.77 0.98 -9.70
CA PHE A 156 2.67 0.22 -8.45
C PHE A 156 3.46 0.91 -7.34
N ASP A 157 2.93 0.88 -6.11
CA ASP A 157 3.68 1.32 -4.93
C ASP A 157 5.01 0.57 -4.83
N VAL A 158 4.98 -0.76 -5.03
CA VAL A 158 6.16 -1.64 -5.12
C VAL A 158 6.06 -2.53 -6.34
N TYR A 159 7.18 -2.69 -7.03
CA TYR A 159 7.35 -3.63 -8.12
C TYR A 159 8.51 -4.57 -7.79
N VAL A 160 8.24 -5.87 -7.85
CA VAL A 160 9.19 -6.92 -7.50
C VAL A 160 9.42 -7.80 -8.72
N GLU A 161 10.65 -7.90 -9.19
CA GLU A 161 11.03 -8.86 -10.23
C GLU A 161 11.51 -10.14 -9.57
N TYR A 162 11.05 -11.28 -10.08
CA TYR A 162 11.47 -12.59 -9.58
C TYR A 162 11.48 -13.63 -10.69
N THR A 163 12.24 -14.69 -10.47
CA THR A 163 12.13 -15.93 -11.25
C THR A 163 11.29 -16.93 -10.46
N SER A 164 10.33 -17.57 -11.13
CA SER A 164 9.47 -18.59 -10.52
C SER A 164 10.21 -19.91 -10.30
N LEU A 165 9.66 -20.80 -9.48
CA LEU A 165 10.16 -22.18 -9.32
C LEU A 165 10.18 -22.97 -10.64
N THR A 166 9.36 -22.58 -11.60
CA THR A 166 9.33 -23.14 -12.95
C THR A 166 10.33 -22.49 -13.92
N GLY A 167 11.13 -21.53 -13.45
CA GLY A 167 12.16 -20.84 -14.24
C GLY A 167 11.64 -19.71 -15.12
N HIS A 168 10.40 -19.26 -14.92
CA HIS A 168 9.83 -18.14 -15.67
C HIS A 168 10.11 -16.81 -14.99
N ASP A 169 10.47 -15.83 -15.80
CA ASP A 169 10.65 -14.45 -15.38
C ASP A 169 9.28 -13.77 -15.16
N LYS A 170 9.02 -13.35 -13.92
CA LYS A 170 7.74 -12.79 -13.49
C LYS A 170 7.91 -11.51 -12.68
N PHE A 171 6.80 -10.86 -12.35
CA PHE A 171 6.76 -9.75 -11.42
C PHE A 171 5.55 -9.74 -10.49
N PHE A 172 5.70 -9.11 -9.32
CA PHE A 172 4.59 -8.65 -8.51
C PHE A 172 4.45 -7.13 -8.64
N GLY A 173 3.27 -6.67 -9.02
CA GLY A 173 2.87 -5.27 -8.85
C GLY A 173 2.05 -5.15 -7.58
N ILE A 174 2.51 -4.37 -6.60
CA ILE A 174 1.90 -4.31 -5.27
C ILE A 174 1.33 -2.91 -5.04
N GLU A 175 0.04 -2.85 -4.71
CA GLU A 175 -0.63 -1.66 -4.18
C GLU A 175 -0.85 -1.84 -2.68
N VAL A 176 -0.36 -0.90 -1.87
CA VAL A 176 -0.42 -0.97 -0.42
C VAL A 176 -1.49 -0.04 0.12
N LYS A 177 -2.43 -0.60 0.89
CA LYS A 177 -3.39 0.15 1.69
C LYS A 177 -3.13 -0.08 3.16
N TYR A 178 -3.37 0.95 3.96
CA TYR A 178 -3.25 0.90 5.41
C TYR A 178 -4.51 1.44 6.09
N SER A 179 -4.61 2.77 6.25
CA SER A 179 -5.72 3.44 6.94
C SER A 179 -6.80 3.96 5.99
N GLU A 180 -6.60 3.79 4.68
CA GLU A 180 -7.50 4.22 3.61
C GLU A 180 -8.88 3.54 3.72
N ASN A 181 -9.90 4.23 3.22
CA ASN A 181 -11.28 3.72 3.11
C ASN A 181 -11.69 3.44 1.66
N MET A 182 -10.74 3.51 0.72
CA MET A 182 -10.89 3.28 -0.71
C MET A 182 -11.72 4.34 -1.43
N ARG A 183 -11.87 5.54 -0.86
CA ARG A 183 -12.63 6.66 -1.45
C ARG A 183 -11.81 7.95 -1.55
N GLU A 184 -10.49 7.82 -1.59
CA GLU A 184 -9.56 8.94 -1.68
C GLU A 184 -9.63 9.64 -3.06
N GLU A 185 -10.05 8.92 -4.10
CA GLU A 185 -10.38 9.48 -5.40
C GLU A 185 -11.83 9.99 -5.45
N SER A 186 -12.04 11.20 -5.96
CA SER A 186 -13.39 11.75 -6.17
C SER A 186 -14.05 11.14 -7.43
N LYS A 187 -15.38 11.09 -7.44
CA LYS A 187 -16.15 10.60 -8.59
C LYS A 187 -15.85 11.40 -9.86
N GLU A 188 -15.71 12.73 -9.74
CA GLU A 188 -15.42 13.64 -10.85
C GLU A 188 -14.04 13.35 -11.43
N LYS A 189 -13.04 13.11 -10.57
CA LYS A 189 -11.69 12.74 -11.01
C LYS A 189 -11.71 11.40 -11.74
N ALA A 190 -12.36 10.39 -11.19
CA ALA A 190 -12.47 9.06 -11.80
C ALA A 190 -13.16 9.13 -13.18
N LEU A 191 -14.30 9.83 -13.26
CA LEU A 191 -15.02 10.05 -14.53
C LEU A 191 -14.18 10.79 -15.57
N ARG A 192 -13.44 11.82 -15.15
CA ARG A 192 -12.55 12.55 -16.06
C ARG A 192 -11.45 11.65 -16.62
N THR A 193 -10.83 10.82 -15.77
CA THR A 193 -9.81 9.84 -16.20
C THR A 193 -10.40 8.83 -17.18
N LEU A 194 -11.55 8.23 -16.82
CA LEU A 194 -12.26 7.29 -17.69
C LEU A 194 -12.60 7.91 -19.04
N ASN A 195 -13.23 9.09 -19.05
CA ASN A 195 -13.67 9.73 -20.29
C ASN A 195 -12.49 10.10 -21.19
N LYS A 196 -11.35 10.48 -20.61
CA LYS A 196 -10.13 10.79 -21.36
C LYS A 196 -9.52 9.56 -22.04
N HIS A 197 -9.66 8.38 -21.43
CA HIS A 197 -8.97 7.14 -21.84
C HIS A 197 -9.93 5.96 -22.07
N ARG A 198 -11.19 6.26 -22.44
CA ARG A 198 -12.26 5.27 -22.44
C ARG A 198 -12.00 4.12 -23.41
N ALA A 199 -11.47 4.43 -24.60
CA ALA A 199 -11.21 3.43 -25.62
C ALA A 199 -10.11 2.44 -25.17
N GLU A 200 -9.00 2.97 -24.65
CA GLU A 200 -7.87 2.18 -24.16
C GLU A 200 -8.28 1.32 -22.97
N TYR A 201 -8.96 1.89 -21.98
CA TYR A 201 -9.43 1.13 -20.83
C TYR A 201 -10.46 0.07 -21.19
N THR A 202 -11.36 0.35 -22.14
CA THR A 202 -12.32 -0.65 -22.63
C THR A 202 -11.59 -1.80 -23.32
N GLN A 203 -10.57 -1.50 -24.13
CA GLN A 203 -9.78 -2.50 -24.80
C GLN A 203 -8.97 -3.35 -23.81
N LEU A 204 -8.28 -2.73 -22.84
CA LEU A 204 -7.52 -3.44 -21.80
C LEU A 204 -8.43 -4.35 -20.96
N THR A 205 -9.56 -3.80 -20.48
CA THR A 205 -10.55 -4.57 -19.69
C THR A 205 -11.04 -5.78 -20.47
N LYS A 206 -11.40 -5.61 -21.75
CA LYS A 206 -11.87 -6.72 -22.59
C LYS A 206 -10.77 -7.73 -22.89
N LYS A 207 -9.57 -7.28 -23.27
CA LYS A 207 -8.46 -8.16 -23.66
C LYS A 207 -7.88 -8.95 -22.50
N SER A 208 -7.91 -8.39 -21.29
CA SER A 208 -7.45 -9.10 -20.09
C SER A 208 -8.20 -10.40 -19.83
N GLY A 209 -9.48 -10.46 -20.18
CA GLY A 209 -10.33 -11.60 -19.85
C GLY A 209 -10.64 -11.72 -18.35
N TYR A 210 -10.25 -10.77 -17.50
CA TYR A 210 -10.42 -10.88 -16.04
C TYR A 210 -11.81 -10.49 -15.56
N PHE A 211 -12.55 -9.68 -16.33
CA PHE A 211 -13.78 -9.03 -15.88
C PHE A 211 -15.05 -9.53 -16.55
N LYS A 212 -16.14 -9.56 -15.78
CA LYS A 212 -17.49 -9.80 -16.32
C LYS A 212 -17.88 -8.70 -17.32
N SER A 213 -18.74 -9.03 -18.28
CA SER A 213 -19.20 -8.08 -19.29
C SER A 213 -20.00 -6.91 -18.70
N GLY A 214 -19.82 -5.70 -19.26
CA GLY A 214 -20.65 -4.54 -18.92
C GLY A 214 -20.32 -3.84 -17.60
N VAL A 215 -19.19 -4.16 -16.97
CA VAL A 215 -18.84 -3.63 -15.63
C VAL A 215 -18.13 -2.28 -15.63
N ILE A 216 -17.63 -1.81 -16.79
CA ILE A 216 -16.69 -0.68 -16.89
C ILE A 216 -17.25 0.59 -16.24
N ASP A 217 -18.50 0.96 -16.52
CA ASP A 217 -19.07 2.20 -16.01
C ASP A 217 -19.22 2.21 -14.48
N GLU A 218 -19.31 1.03 -13.85
CA GLU A 218 -19.39 0.91 -12.39
C GLU A 218 -18.00 0.77 -11.75
N ILE A 219 -17.15 -0.11 -12.28
CA ILE A 219 -15.83 -0.43 -11.70
C ILE A 219 -14.84 0.73 -11.85
N SER A 220 -15.07 1.60 -12.83
CA SER A 220 -14.28 2.81 -13.06
C SER A 220 -14.59 3.96 -12.10
N LEU A 221 -15.49 3.75 -11.13
CA LEU A 221 -15.83 4.74 -10.10
C LEU A 221 -15.35 4.31 -8.71
N PRO A 222 -15.12 5.26 -7.78
CA PRO A 222 -14.83 4.93 -6.39
C PRO A 222 -15.96 4.10 -5.76
N PRO A 223 -15.64 3.05 -4.99
CA PRO A 223 -14.32 2.77 -4.41
C PRO A 223 -13.41 1.83 -5.21
N TYR A 224 -13.75 1.51 -6.46
CA TYR A 224 -13.09 0.44 -7.24
C TYR A 224 -12.11 0.97 -8.30
N SER A 225 -12.25 2.24 -8.70
CA SER A 225 -11.55 2.85 -9.82
C SER A 225 -10.03 2.69 -9.77
N GLN A 226 -9.42 2.79 -8.58
CA GLN A 226 -7.99 2.61 -8.43
C GLN A 226 -7.59 1.12 -8.61
N LEU A 227 -8.25 0.21 -7.89
CA LEU A 227 -8.01 -1.24 -8.01
C LEU A 227 -8.14 -1.71 -9.46
N TRP A 228 -9.15 -1.24 -10.18
CA TRP A 228 -9.32 -1.56 -11.59
C TRP A 228 -8.19 -1.06 -12.47
N ARG A 229 -7.72 0.18 -12.25
CA ARG A 229 -6.61 0.74 -13.03
C ARG A 229 -5.30 0.01 -12.77
N ASP A 230 -4.98 -0.31 -11.53
CA ASP A 230 -3.75 -1.00 -11.18
C ASP A 230 -3.77 -2.46 -11.64
N HIS A 231 -4.94 -3.10 -11.59
CA HIS A 231 -5.14 -4.43 -12.17
C HIS A 231 -4.95 -4.42 -13.70
N MET A 232 -5.42 -3.36 -14.37
CA MET A 232 -5.19 -3.16 -15.81
C MET A 232 -3.76 -2.76 -16.15
N LEU A 233 -3.08 -2.05 -15.26
CA LEU A 233 -1.66 -1.79 -15.39
C LEU A 233 -0.88 -3.11 -15.37
N CYS A 234 -1.22 -4.03 -14.47
CA CYS A 234 -0.59 -5.35 -14.38
C CYS A 234 -0.70 -6.10 -15.72
N TYR A 235 -1.93 -6.29 -16.22
CA TYR A 235 -2.14 -6.91 -17.53
C TYR A 235 -1.37 -6.20 -18.67
N ASN A 236 -1.42 -4.86 -18.69
CA ASN A 236 -0.77 -4.09 -19.73
C ASN A 236 0.77 -4.21 -19.70
N MET A 237 1.37 -4.30 -18.51
CA MET A 237 2.79 -4.57 -18.33
C MET A 237 3.15 -6.02 -18.71
N SER A 238 2.30 -6.99 -18.38
CA SER A 238 2.49 -8.39 -18.78
C SER A 238 2.51 -8.60 -20.30
N THR A 239 1.93 -7.68 -21.06
CA THR A 239 1.96 -7.69 -22.53
C THR A 239 3.08 -6.83 -23.13
N ASP A 240 4.01 -6.34 -22.30
CA ASP A 240 5.16 -5.57 -22.76
C ASP A 240 6.29 -6.49 -23.20
N GLU A 241 6.48 -6.64 -24.52
CA GLU A 241 7.55 -7.45 -25.11
C GLU A 241 8.94 -7.06 -24.62
N LYS A 242 9.15 -5.79 -24.24
CA LYS A 242 10.44 -5.34 -23.68
C LYS A 242 10.64 -5.79 -22.24
N LEU A 243 9.55 -5.87 -21.47
CA LEU A 243 9.60 -6.36 -20.11
C LEU A 243 9.72 -7.88 -20.09
N ASN A 244 8.99 -8.56 -20.99
CA ASN A 244 8.97 -10.00 -21.16
C ASN A 244 8.80 -10.78 -19.84
N ARG A 245 7.85 -10.31 -19.00
CA ARG A 245 7.52 -10.90 -17.71
C ARG A 245 6.01 -10.99 -17.54
N GLU A 246 5.53 -12.10 -17.02
CA GLU A 246 4.14 -12.22 -16.56
C GLU A 246 4.00 -11.61 -15.15
N GLY A 247 2.87 -10.95 -14.90
CA GLY A 247 2.63 -10.19 -13.68
C GLY A 247 1.45 -10.67 -12.87
N ASN A 248 1.59 -10.61 -11.55
CA ASN A 248 0.47 -10.70 -10.61
C ASN A 248 0.30 -9.38 -9.84
N PHE A 249 -0.94 -8.92 -9.73
CA PHE A 249 -1.32 -7.73 -8.99
C PHE A 249 -1.68 -8.10 -7.55
N ILE A 250 -0.89 -7.63 -6.59
CA ILE A 250 -1.12 -7.81 -5.16
C ILE A 250 -1.79 -6.56 -4.58
N VAL A 251 -2.92 -6.74 -3.91
CA VAL A 251 -3.50 -5.72 -3.03
C VAL A 251 -3.16 -6.09 -1.59
N LEU A 252 -2.26 -5.33 -0.98
CA LEU A 252 -1.73 -5.58 0.37
C LEU A 252 -2.39 -4.62 1.37
N TYR A 253 -3.10 -5.15 2.36
CA TYR A 253 -3.77 -4.33 3.38
C TYR A 253 -4.05 -5.10 4.67
N PRO A 254 -4.24 -4.43 5.82
CA PRO A 254 -4.64 -5.10 7.05
C PRO A 254 -6.05 -5.68 6.90
N PHE A 255 -6.22 -7.00 7.00
CA PHE A 255 -7.55 -7.62 6.83
C PHE A 255 -8.57 -7.20 7.89
N ASN A 256 -8.11 -6.68 9.02
CA ASN A 256 -8.95 -6.07 10.04
C ASN A 256 -9.37 -4.61 9.74
N ASN A 257 -8.84 -3.97 8.69
CA ASN A 257 -9.43 -2.76 8.09
C ASN A 257 -10.70 -3.15 7.31
N GLY A 258 -11.84 -3.20 8.02
CA GLY A 258 -13.11 -3.64 7.47
C GLY A 258 -13.66 -2.79 6.31
N SER A 259 -13.19 -1.54 6.14
CA SER A 259 -13.56 -0.72 4.98
C SER A 259 -12.84 -1.19 3.73
N CYS A 260 -11.53 -1.41 3.82
CA CYS A 260 -10.72 -1.91 2.71
C CYS A 260 -11.12 -3.36 2.35
N ASP A 261 -11.21 -4.26 3.34
CA ASP A 261 -11.61 -5.67 3.16
C ASP A 261 -12.93 -5.81 2.41
N ARG A 262 -13.94 -5.02 2.79
CA ARG A 262 -15.24 -5.03 2.11
C ARG A 262 -15.15 -4.59 0.65
N VAL A 263 -14.36 -3.56 0.34
CA VAL A 263 -14.22 -3.06 -1.03
C VAL A 263 -13.48 -4.08 -1.89
N VAL A 264 -12.37 -4.65 -1.40
CA VAL A 264 -11.58 -5.65 -2.13
C VAL A 264 -12.40 -6.92 -2.38
N ARG A 265 -13.12 -7.44 -1.37
CA ARG A 265 -14.01 -8.59 -1.55
C ARG A 265 -15.14 -8.32 -2.54
N ASN A 266 -15.75 -7.14 -2.47
CA ASN A 266 -16.79 -6.76 -3.43
C ASN A 266 -16.24 -6.64 -4.84
N TYR A 267 -15.02 -6.11 -4.99
CA TYR A 267 -14.33 -6.01 -6.26
C TYR A 267 -14.18 -7.38 -6.92
N GLN A 268 -13.63 -8.36 -6.19
CA GLN A 268 -13.46 -9.74 -6.65
C GLN A 268 -14.81 -10.36 -7.01
N ASN A 269 -15.74 -10.44 -6.05
CA ASN A 269 -17.00 -11.14 -6.22
C ASN A 269 -17.91 -10.53 -7.29
N LYS A 270 -17.94 -9.20 -7.40
CA LYS A 270 -18.87 -8.51 -8.29
C LYS A 270 -18.33 -8.44 -9.72
N TYR A 271 -17.05 -8.14 -9.90
CA TYR A 271 -16.54 -7.75 -11.22
C TYR A 271 -15.61 -8.77 -11.88
N LEU A 272 -14.91 -9.64 -11.14
CA LEU A 272 -14.03 -10.64 -11.75
C LEU A 272 -14.82 -11.86 -12.25
N ILE A 273 -14.39 -12.46 -13.36
CA ILE A 273 -14.99 -13.71 -13.86
C ILE A 273 -14.77 -14.85 -12.87
N ASN A 274 -13.53 -14.96 -12.37
CA ASN A 274 -13.12 -15.93 -11.37
C ASN A 274 -12.33 -15.22 -10.26
N ASN A 275 -12.45 -15.73 -9.04
CA ASN A 275 -11.67 -15.29 -7.88
C ASN A 275 -10.35 -16.09 -7.72
N ASN A 276 -10.09 -17.09 -8.56
CA ASN A 276 -8.80 -17.78 -8.62
C ASN A 276 -7.71 -16.79 -9.05
N SER A 277 -6.66 -16.63 -8.23
CA SER A 277 -5.54 -15.72 -8.52
C SER A 277 -4.72 -16.13 -9.74
N GLU A 278 -4.66 -17.42 -10.09
CA GLU A 278 -3.93 -17.88 -11.29
C GLU A 278 -4.59 -17.40 -12.58
N GLU A 279 -5.93 -17.31 -12.60
CA GLU A 279 -6.68 -16.86 -13.78
C GLU A 279 -6.91 -15.34 -13.77
N SER A 280 -7.14 -14.79 -12.58
CA SER A 280 -7.44 -13.36 -12.44
C SER A 280 -6.21 -12.49 -12.30
N HIS A 281 -5.04 -13.05 -11.97
CA HIS A 281 -3.82 -12.30 -11.61
C HIS A 281 -4.05 -11.27 -10.49
N PHE A 282 -5.07 -11.47 -9.65
CA PHE A 282 -5.43 -10.60 -8.55
C PHE A 282 -5.24 -11.34 -7.22
N ILE A 283 -4.18 -10.98 -6.50
CA ILE A 283 -3.81 -11.59 -5.23
C ILE A 283 -4.14 -10.62 -4.09
N VAL A 284 -4.69 -11.15 -3.00
CA VAL A 284 -5.04 -10.38 -1.81
C VAL A 284 -4.27 -10.91 -0.62
N CYS A 285 -3.47 -10.05 0.02
CA CYS A 285 -2.59 -10.42 1.13
C CYS A 285 -2.87 -9.57 2.37
N ASP A 286 -2.74 -10.19 3.56
CA ASP A 286 -2.80 -9.45 4.82
C ASP A 286 -1.47 -8.73 5.06
N LEU A 287 -1.54 -7.42 5.28
CA LEU A 287 -0.37 -6.62 5.63
C LEU A 287 0.29 -7.08 6.93
N ASN A 288 -0.49 -7.59 7.88
CA ASN A 288 0.05 -8.10 9.14
C ASN A 288 0.96 -9.30 8.91
N ASP A 289 0.60 -10.20 8.00
CA ASP A 289 1.41 -11.38 7.67
C ASP A 289 2.75 -10.97 7.04
N PHE A 290 2.76 -9.96 6.18
CA PHE A 290 3.99 -9.40 5.62
C PHE A 290 4.89 -8.81 6.70
N ILE A 291 4.34 -8.01 7.62
CA ILE A 291 5.12 -7.39 8.71
C ILE A 291 5.71 -8.46 9.64
N LEU A 292 4.90 -9.45 10.04
CA LEU A 292 5.32 -10.52 10.94
C LEU A 292 6.35 -11.45 10.29
N THR A 293 6.19 -11.75 9.00
CA THR A 293 7.17 -12.55 8.24
C THR A 293 8.52 -11.87 8.20
N LEU A 294 8.55 -10.56 7.95
CA LEU A 294 9.79 -9.79 7.94
C LEU A 294 10.48 -9.79 9.30
N ASP A 295 9.72 -9.63 10.40
CA ASP A 295 10.30 -9.71 11.75
C ASP A 295 10.76 -11.13 12.10
N SER A 296 10.07 -12.17 11.64
CA SER A 296 10.52 -13.56 11.84
C SER A 296 11.88 -13.82 11.18
N LEU A 297 12.08 -13.32 9.96
CA LEU A 297 13.32 -13.50 9.20
C LEU A 297 14.48 -12.65 9.74
N VAL A 298 14.22 -11.40 10.11
CA VAL A 298 15.28 -10.44 10.48
C VAL A 298 15.47 -10.32 11.99
N ASN A 299 14.39 -10.43 12.76
CA ASN A 299 14.35 -10.42 14.22
C ASN A 299 15.19 -9.30 14.87
N SER A 300 15.08 -8.08 14.34
CA SER A 300 15.90 -6.94 14.76
C SER A 300 15.07 -5.88 15.50
N LYS A 301 15.74 -4.81 15.95
CA LYS A 301 15.04 -3.68 16.57
C LYS A 301 14.07 -2.99 15.62
N TRP A 302 14.45 -2.79 14.35
CA TRP A 302 13.65 -2.01 13.42
C TRP A 302 12.42 -2.79 12.91
N THR A 303 12.50 -4.11 12.79
CA THR A 303 11.36 -4.96 12.42
C THR A 303 10.35 -5.10 13.56
N LYS A 304 10.80 -5.16 14.82
CA LYS A 304 9.91 -5.05 15.98
C LYS A 304 9.23 -3.68 16.04
N GLU A 305 9.97 -2.61 15.74
CA GLU A 305 9.41 -1.26 15.67
C GLU A 305 8.39 -1.11 14.52
N LEU A 306 8.54 -1.87 13.42
CA LEU A 306 7.55 -1.96 12.35
C LEU A 306 6.22 -2.58 12.85
N ILE A 307 6.30 -3.65 13.65
CA ILE A 307 5.14 -4.26 14.32
C ILE A 307 4.44 -3.24 15.22
N ASP A 308 5.18 -2.65 16.16
CA ASP A 308 4.67 -1.68 17.13
C ASP A 308 3.97 -0.49 16.46
N ARG A 309 4.39 -0.18 15.24
CA ARG A 309 3.90 0.96 14.50
C ARG A 309 2.70 0.65 13.62
N TYR A 310 2.62 -0.53 13.00
CA TYR A 310 1.67 -0.78 11.92
C TYR A 310 0.69 -1.94 12.15
N ILE A 311 0.92 -2.81 13.14
CA ILE A 311 -0.06 -3.84 13.49
C ILE A 311 -1.11 -3.25 14.43
N VAL A 312 -2.34 -3.13 13.93
CA VAL A 312 -3.46 -2.53 14.66
C VAL A 312 -4.25 -3.61 15.38
N VAL A 313 -4.44 -3.44 16.69
CA VAL A 313 -5.30 -4.29 17.53
C VAL A 313 -6.43 -3.47 18.15
N GLU A 314 -7.57 -4.10 18.42
CA GLU A 314 -8.68 -3.44 19.12
C GLU A 314 -8.31 -3.29 20.60
N ILE A 315 -8.35 -2.06 21.11
CA ILE A 315 -8.16 -1.77 22.52
C ILE A 315 -9.53 -1.78 23.18
N ASP A 316 -9.86 -2.85 23.90
CA ASP A 316 -11.03 -2.92 24.77
C ASP A 316 -10.66 -2.46 26.19
N ASN A 317 -11.53 -1.68 26.83
CA ASN A 317 -11.41 -1.24 28.24
C ASN A 317 -11.63 -2.40 29.25
N GLN A 318 -11.22 -3.63 28.95
CA GLN A 318 -11.41 -4.79 29.86
C GLN A 318 -10.13 -5.26 30.56
N GLN A 319 -9.08 -4.47 30.58
CA GLN A 319 -7.93 -4.69 31.48
C GLN A 319 -7.52 -3.37 32.13
N GLU A 320 -8.21 -3.03 33.23
CA GLU A 320 -7.57 -2.45 34.41
C GLU A 320 -7.44 -3.55 35.48
#